data_AF-A0A495VY06-F1
#
_entry.id   AF-A0A495VY06-F1
#
_cell.length_a   1.000
_cell.length_b   1.000
_cell.length_c   1.000
_cell.angle_alpha   90.00
_cell.angle_beta   90.00
_cell.angle_gamma   90.00
#
_symmetry.space_group_name_H-M   'P 1'
#
loop_
_entity.id
_entity.type
_entity.pdbx_description
1 polymer ?
#
loop_
_entity_poly.entity_id
_entity_poly.type
_entity_poly.pdbx_seq_one_letter_code
_entity_poly.pdbx_strand_id
1 'polypeptide(L)'
;MSTTRDYEVEEVRPEPPPPTWWDRVEQGLRRFAPPALRVVIGLVFVWFGLLKVVDRSPVAELLSATLPFVPQGLLLPALGSVEVLLGAALVIGRFRRITLVVTGGHLAGTFLVFVTAPSLAWSDGNPLLLTADGEFVLKNLVLLCAVLMLLGHRRPDGR
;
A
#
# COMPACT_ATOMS: atom_id res chain seq x y z
N MET A 1 -63.85 -8.91 -33.60
CA MET A 1 -62.41 -9.02 -33.90
C MET A 1 -61.79 -7.66 -33.55
N SER A 2 -61.45 -7.45 -32.27
CA SER A 2 -60.93 -6.17 -31.75
C SER A 2 -59.44 -6.33 -31.54
N THR A 3 -58.65 -5.65 -32.37
CA THR A 3 -57.19 -5.61 -32.28
C THR A 3 -56.81 -4.62 -31.19
N THR A 4 -56.55 -5.12 -29.97
CA THR A 4 -55.88 -4.32 -28.93
C THR A 4 -54.43 -4.18 -29.35
N ARG A 5 -54.03 -2.98 -29.79
CA ARG A 5 -52.62 -2.64 -30.01
C ARG A 5 -52.01 -2.46 -28.63
N ASP A 6 -51.11 -3.37 -28.25
CA ASP A 6 -50.26 -3.22 -27.09
C ASP A 6 -49.36 -2.01 -27.33
N TYR A 7 -49.63 -0.92 -26.62
CA TYR A 7 -48.71 0.22 -26.54
C TYR A 7 -47.61 -0.18 -25.56
N GLU A 8 -46.49 -0.68 -26.05
CA GLU A 8 -45.26 -0.69 -25.26
C GLU A 8 -44.91 0.77 -24.96
N VAL A 9 -45.13 1.18 -23.71
CA VAL A 9 -44.66 2.46 -23.21
C VAL A 9 -43.15 2.39 -23.22
N GLU A 10 -42.54 2.98 -24.24
CA GLU A 10 -41.10 3.19 -24.30
C GLU A 10 -40.73 4.05 -23.09
N GLU A 11 -40.19 3.43 -22.04
CA GLU A 11 -39.69 4.13 -20.86
C GLU A 11 -38.62 5.12 -21.33
N VAL A 12 -39.01 6.37 -21.48
CA VAL A 12 -38.10 7.48 -21.77
C VAL A 12 -37.17 7.60 -20.58
N ARG A 13 -36.01 6.95 -20.66
CA ARG A 13 -34.95 7.10 -19.66
C ARG A 13 -34.55 8.57 -19.66
N PRO A 14 -34.65 9.28 -18.52
CA PRO A 14 -34.19 10.65 -18.47
C PRO A 14 -32.71 10.70 -18.84
N GLU A 15 -32.37 11.60 -19.76
CA GLU A 15 -30.97 11.86 -20.12
C GLU A 15 -30.19 12.22 -18.85
N PRO A 16 -29.00 11.63 -18.63
CA PRO A 16 -28.19 11.96 -17.48
C PRO A 16 -27.85 13.46 -17.50
N PRO A 17 -27.79 14.11 -16.31
CA PRO A 17 -27.42 15.52 -16.24
C PRO A 17 -26.04 15.74 -16.88
N PRO A 18 -25.79 16.95 -17.44
CA PRO A 18 -24.49 17.26 -18.02
C PRO A 18 -23.38 17.10 -16.97
N PRO A 19 -22.19 16.59 -17.35
CA PRO A 19 -21.11 16.35 -16.41
C PRO A 19 -20.71 17.65 -15.71
N THR A 20 -20.69 17.56 -14.39
CA THR A 20 -20.26 18.62 -13.49
C THR A 20 -18.74 18.78 -13.55
N TRP A 21 -18.23 19.86 -12.94
CA TRP A 21 -16.79 20.06 -12.81
C TRP A 21 -16.14 18.98 -11.92
N TRP A 22 -16.88 18.41 -10.96
CA TRP A 22 -16.43 17.30 -10.12
C TRP A 22 -16.20 16.03 -10.93
N ASP A 23 -17.06 15.73 -11.92
CA ASP A 23 -16.92 14.57 -12.79
C ASP A 23 -15.61 14.64 -13.59
N ARG A 24 -15.23 15.85 -14.04
CA ARG A 24 -13.96 16.08 -14.75
C ARG A 24 -12.75 15.89 -13.83
N VAL A 25 -12.82 16.41 -12.60
CA VAL A 25 -11.77 16.24 -11.59
C VAL A 25 -11.60 14.76 -11.24
N GLU A 26 -12.70 14.05 -11.00
CA GLU A 26 -12.70 12.63 -10.68
C GLU A 26 -12.10 11.80 -11.82
N GLN A 27 -12.48 12.10 -13.07
CA GLN A 27 -11.93 11.41 -14.23
C GLN A 27 -10.41 11.61 -14.36
N GLY A 28 -9.90 12.82 -14.07
CA GLY A 28 -8.47 13.09 -14.00
C GLY A 28 -7.79 12.28 -12.90
N LEU A 29 -8.32 12.33 -11.68
CA LEU A 29 -7.75 11.62 -10.53
C LEU A 29 -7.74 10.11 -10.72
N ARG A 30 -8.79 9.51 -11.29
CA ARG A 30 -8.86 8.07 -11.60
C ARG A 30 -7.71 7.61 -12.50
N ARG A 31 -7.21 8.47 -13.39
CA ARG A 31 -6.08 8.18 -14.28
C ARG A 31 -4.72 8.35 -13.61
N PHE A 32 -4.55 9.40 -12.80
CA PHE A 32 -3.25 9.78 -12.23
C PHE A 32 -2.97 9.20 -10.84
N ALA A 33 -3.98 9.04 -9.99
CA ALA A 33 -3.79 8.63 -8.60
C ALA A 33 -3.19 7.23 -8.44
N PRO A 34 -3.66 6.17 -9.15
CA PRO A 34 -3.06 4.84 -8.99
C PRO A 34 -1.57 4.74 -9.39
N PRO A 35 -1.12 5.25 -10.56
CA PRO A 35 0.30 5.21 -10.89
C PRO A 35 1.14 6.11 -9.97
N ALA A 36 0.62 7.27 -9.54
CA ALA A 36 1.30 8.14 -8.59
C ALA A 36 1.48 7.45 -7.22
N LEU A 37 0.41 6.86 -6.69
CA LEU A 37 0.43 6.12 -5.41
C LEU A 37 1.47 4.98 -5.45
N ARG A 38 1.47 4.19 -6.53
CA ARG A 38 2.47 3.13 -6.74
C ARG A 38 3.90 3.68 -6.72
N VAL A 39 4.16 4.78 -7.43
CA VAL A 39 5.50 5.39 -7.51
C VAL A 39 5.93 5.90 -6.14
N VAL A 40 5.05 6.59 -5.41
CA VAL A 40 5.34 7.10 -4.07
C VAL A 40 5.64 5.97 -3.09
N ILE A 41 4.85 4.89 -3.07
CA ILE A 41 5.14 3.70 -2.26
C ILE A 41 6.51 3.13 -2.64
N GLY A 42 6.81 3.02 -3.93
CA GLY A 42 8.10 2.55 -4.41
C GLY A 42 9.27 3.41 -3.93
N LEU A 43 9.14 4.74 -3.99
CA LEU A 43 10.14 5.68 -3.50
C LEU A 43 10.37 5.55 -1.99
N VAL A 44 9.29 5.40 -1.20
CA VAL A 44 9.39 5.16 0.25
C VAL A 44 10.18 3.89 0.54
N PHE A 45 9.90 2.80 -0.17
CA PHE A 45 10.62 1.54 -0.04
C PHE A 45 12.10 1.66 -0.42
N VAL A 46 12.42 2.34 -1.53
CA VAL A 46 13.83 2.60 -1.91
C VAL A 46 14.54 3.40 -0.83
N TRP A 47 13.91 4.44 -0.31
CA TRP A 47 14.54 5.32 0.67
C TRP A 47 14.79 4.62 2.00
N PHE A 48 13.77 3.95 2.56
CA PHE A 48 13.91 3.20 3.81
C PHE A 48 14.85 2.01 3.67
N GLY A 49 14.86 1.35 2.51
CA GLY A 49 15.78 0.27 2.23
C GLY A 49 17.23 0.76 2.14
N LEU A 50 17.47 1.88 1.48
CA LEU A 50 18.80 2.48 1.39
C LEU A 50 19.34 2.85 2.77
N LEU A 51 18.51 3.47 3.62
CA LEU A 51 18.88 3.79 5.01
C LEU A 51 19.30 2.55 5.81
N LYS A 52 18.65 1.39 5.57
CA LYS A 52 19.05 0.11 6.19
C LYS A 52 20.36 -0.43 5.65
N VAL A 53 20.59 -0.33 4.34
CA VAL A 53 21.84 -0.78 3.70
C VAL A 53 23.05 0.01 4.18
N VAL A 54 22.89 1.31 4.41
CA VAL A 54 23.99 2.19 4.89
C VAL A 54 24.09 2.28 6.43
N ASP A 55 23.35 1.43 7.15
CA ASP A 55 23.34 1.37 8.63
C ASP A 55 22.97 2.71 9.31
N ARG A 56 22.03 3.45 8.70
CA ARG A 56 21.47 4.71 9.23
C ARG A 56 19.97 4.63 9.50
N SER A 57 19.44 3.41 9.53
CA SER A 57 18.01 3.17 9.70
C SER A 57 17.61 3.35 11.17
N PRO A 58 16.58 4.18 11.47
CA PRO A 58 16.09 4.35 12.84
C PRO A 58 15.48 3.07 13.41
N VAL A 59 15.05 2.13 12.54
CA VAL A 59 14.40 0.88 12.95
C VAL A 59 15.37 -0.28 13.21
N ALA A 60 16.67 -0.02 13.31
CA ALA A 60 17.66 -1.08 13.52
C ALA A 60 17.42 -1.84 14.83
N GLU A 61 17.15 -1.11 15.91
CA GLU A 61 16.82 -1.68 17.22
C GLU A 61 15.54 -2.50 17.17
N LEU A 62 14.47 -1.96 16.56
CA LEU A 62 13.20 -2.67 16.36
C LEU A 62 13.37 -4.01 15.65
N LEU A 63 14.20 -4.04 14.60
CA LEU A 63 14.43 -5.26 13.83
C LEU A 63 15.22 -6.30 14.64
N SER A 64 16.23 -5.87 15.38
CA SER A 64 17.01 -6.75 16.25
C SER A 64 16.16 -7.37 17.37
N ALA A 65 15.24 -6.60 17.95
CA ALA A 65 14.30 -7.08 18.96
C ALA A 65 13.23 -8.02 18.37
N THR A 66 12.84 -7.81 17.10
CA THR A 66 11.82 -8.63 16.42
C THR A 66 12.36 -9.98 15.96
N LEU A 67 13.62 -10.04 15.53
CA LEU A 67 14.28 -11.26 15.03
C LEU A 67 15.63 -11.48 15.74
N PRO A 68 15.63 -11.76 17.05
CA PRO A 68 16.85 -11.80 17.87
C PRO A 68 17.81 -12.94 17.49
N PHE A 69 17.34 -13.92 16.72
CA PHE A 69 18.10 -15.07 16.25
C PHE A 69 18.92 -14.80 14.98
N VAL A 70 18.72 -13.64 14.32
CA VAL A 70 19.50 -13.24 13.13
C VAL A 70 20.46 -12.11 13.50
N PRO A 71 21.76 -12.19 13.18
CA PRO A 71 22.69 -11.10 13.42
C PRO A 71 22.23 -9.81 12.73
N GLN A 72 22.16 -8.70 13.48
CA GLN A 72 21.71 -7.40 12.96
C GLN A 72 22.52 -6.95 11.74
N GLY A 73 23.85 -7.14 11.75
CA GLY A 73 24.73 -6.78 10.64
C GLY A 73 24.46 -7.54 9.34
N LEU A 74 23.66 -8.62 9.39
CA LEU A 74 23.23 -9.39 8.23
C LEU A 74 21.75 -9.11 7.90
N LEU A 75 20.90 -9.06 8.93
CA LEU A 75 19.47 -8.81 8.81
C LEU A 75 19.17 -7.43 8.20
N LEU A 76 19.83 -6.38 8.70
CA LEU A 76 19.55 -5.01 8.31
C LEU A 76 19.86 -4.74 6.83
N PRO A 77 21.08 -5.04 6.30
CA PRO A 77 21.36 -4.83 4.89
C PRO A 77 20.58 -5.79 3.98
N ALA A 78 20.26 -7.02 4.42
CA ALA A 78 19.46 -7.95 3.63
C ALA A 78 18.02 -7.45 3.44
N LEU A 79 17.35 -7.05 4.52
CA LEU A 79 16.01 -6.43 4.45
C LEU A 79 16.06 -5.13 3.64
N GLY A 80 17.05 -4.29 3.88
CA GLY A 80 17.24 -3.05 3.13
C GLY A 80 17.36 -3.29 1.62
N SER A 81 18.14 -4.31 1.22
CA SER A 81 18.29 -4.68 -0.19
C SER A 81 16.98 -5.16 -0.81
N VAL A 82 16.20 -5.98 -0.09
CA VAL A 82 14.87 -6.42 -0.52
C VAL A 82 13.93 -5.23 -0.70
N GLU A 83 13.92 -4.29 0.25
CA GLU A 83 13.10 -3.07 0.16
C GLU A 83 13.48 -2.21 -1.06
N VAL A 84 14.78 -2.01 -1.32
CA VAL A 84 15.25 -1.28 -2.51
C VAL A 84 14.79 -1.96 -3.80
N LEU A 85 14.93 -3.29 -3.89
CA LEU A 85 14.51 -4.04 -5.07
C LEU A 85 12.99 -3.98 -5.29
N LEU A 86 12.20 -4.13 -4.22
CA LEU A 86 10.74 -3.99 -4.28
C LEU A 86 10.34 -2.57 -4.68
N GLY A 87 10.97 -1.56 -4.10
CA GLY A 87 10.71 -0.17 -4.40
C GLY A 87 11.02 0.18 -5.85
N ALA A 88 12.18 -0.26 -6.36
CA ALA A 88 12.55 -0.10 -7.75
C ALA A 88 11.57 -0.80 -8.70
N ALA A 89 11.17 -2.04 -8.38
CA ALA A 89 10.17 -2.77 -9.17
C ALA A 89 8.81 -2.06 -9.17
N LEU A 90 8.40 -1.48 -8.03
CA LEU A 90 7.19 -0.66 -7.93
C LEU A 90 7.29 0.61 -8.77
N VAL A 91 8.43 1.29 -8.83
CA VAL A 91 8.62 2.49 -9.66
C VAL A 91 8.61 2.14 -11.15
N ILE A 92 9.39 1.13 -11.56
CA ILE A 92 9.47 0.66 -12.96
C ILE A 92 8.13 0.12 -13.45
N GLY A 93 7.37 -0.56 -12.58
CA GLY A 93 6.05 -1.12 -12.92
C GLY A 93 6.09 -2.47 -13.63
N ARG A 94 7.25 -3.14 -13.60
CA ARG A 94 7.41 -4.52 -14.07
C ARG A 94 6.88 -5.49 -13.01
N PHE A 95 6.30 -6.62 -13.43
CA PHE A 95 5.78 -7.67 -12.52
C PHE A 95 4.81 -7.17 -11.43
N ARG A 96 4.04 -6.12 -11.74
CA ARG A 96 3.23 -5.34 -10.79
C ARG A 96 2.48 -6.18 -9.74
N ARG A 97 1.77 -7.22 -10.16
CA ARG A 97 0.97 -8.04 -9.23
C ARG A 97 1.85 -8.76 -8.21
N ILE A 98 2.93 -9.39 -8.65
CA ILE A 98 3.86 -10.10 -7.77
C ILE A 98 4.52 -9.09 -6.81
N THR A 99 5.03 -7.98 -7.33
CA THR A 99 5.65 -6.94 -6.50
C THR A 99 4.68 -6.41 -5.44
N LEU A 100 3.43 -6.09 -5.80
CA LEU A 100 2.42 -5.63 -4.83
C LEU A 100 2.11 -6.69 -3.76
N VAL A 101 1.98 -7.96 -4.13
CA VAL A 101 1.75 -9.05 -3.15
C VAL A 101 2.92 -9.16 -2.18
N VAL A 102 4.15 -9.18 -2.69
CA VAL A 102 5.35 -9.27 -1.85
C VAL A 102 5.51 -8.03 -0.97
N THR A 103 5.29 -6.83 -1.50
CA THR A 103 5.29 -5.57 -0.73
C THR A 103 4.22 -5.60 0.37
N GLY A 104 3.02 -6.09 0.08
CA GLY A 104 1.96 -6.24 1.07
C GLY A 104 2.33 -7.23 2.17
N GLY A 105 2.90 -8.38 1.81
CA GLY A 105 3.40 -9.36 2.78
C GLY A 105 4.53 -8.80 3.65
N HIS A 106 5.46 -8.05 3.05
CA HIS A 106 6.53 -7.36 3.78
C HIS A 106 5.98 -6.37 4.80
N LEU A 107 5.04 -5.49 4.40
CA LEU A 107 4.39 -4.53 5.30
C LEU A 107 3.63 -5.24 6.43
N ALA A 108 2.90 -6.32 6.12
CA ALA A 108 2.22 -7.12 7.12
C ALA A 108 3.22 -7.74 8.12
N GLY A 109 4.37 -8.21 7.63
CA GLY A 109 5.44 -8.73 8.48
C GLY A 109 5.99 -7.71 9.49
N THR A 110 5.96 -6.42 9.19
CA THR A 110 6.43 -5.38 10.13
C THR A 110 5.59 -5.32 11.41
N PHE A 111 4.33 -5.74 11.37
CA PHE A 111 3.46 -5.80 12.55
C PHE A 111 3.86 -6.88 13.56
N LEU A 112 4.78 -7.78 13.20
CA LEU A 112 5.32 -8.77 14.13
C LEU A 112 5.94 -8.10 15.38
N VAL A 113 6.46 -6.87 15.24
CA VAL A 113 6.97 -6.01 16.33
C VAL A 113 6.00 -5.96 17.52
N PHE A 114 4.69 -5.87 17.28
CA PHE A 114 3.70 -5.79 18.36
C PHE A 114 3.60 -7.06 19.21
N VAL A 115 4.04 -8.19 18.68
CA VAL A 115 4.01 -9.50 19.33
C VAL A 115 5.39 -9.87 19.89
N THR A 116 6.45 -9.64 19.12
CA THR A 116 7.82 -10.07 19.49
C THR A 116 8.58 -9.02 20.28
N ALA A 117 8.31 -7.73 20.07
CA ALA A 117 8.96 -6.62 20.74
C ALA A 117 7.95 -5.62 21.35
N PRO A 118 6.97 -6.09 22.15
CA PRO A 118 5.90 -5.25 22.69
C PRO A 118 6.41 -4.11 23.57
N SER A 119 7.54 -4.29 24.27
CA SER A 119 8.15 -3.25 25.11
C SER A 119 8.66 -2.04 24.32
N LEU A 120 8.98 -2.22 23.03
CA LEU A 120 9.36 -1.12 22.14
C LEU A 120 8.15 -0.48 21.48
N ALA A 121 7.02 -1.19 21.36
CA ALA A 121 5.82 -0.70 20.68
C ALA A 121 4.83 0.00 21.62
N TRP A 122 4.73 -0.46 22.88
CA TRP A 122 3.76 0.00 23.87
C TRP A 122 4.43 0.72 25.03
N SER A 123 3.94 1.89 25.38
CA SER A 123 4.38 2.64 26.56
C SER A 123 3.83 1.97 27.82
N ASP A 124 4.73 1.66 28.77
CA ASP A 124 4.41 1.00 30.04
C ASP A 124 3.62 -0.32 29.91
N GLY A 125 3.74 -0.98 28.76
CA GLY A 125 3.01 -2.22 28.46
C GLY A 125 1.51 -2.04 28.20
N ASN A 126 1.02 -0.80 28.07
CA ASN A 126 -0.37 -0.51 27.77
C ASN A 126 -0.62 -0.47 26.25
N PRO A 127 -1.42 -1.38 25.68
CA PRO A 127 -1.69 -1.42 24.23
C PRO A 127 -2.44 -0.21 23.67
N LEU A 128 -2.98 0.67 24.51
CA LEU A 128 -3.62 1.91 24.08
C LEU A 128 -2.63 3.07 23.97
N LEU A 129 -1.41 2.93 24.49
CA LEU A 129 -0.38 3.95 24.49
C LEU A 129 0.80 3.48 23.64
N LEU A 130 0.89 3.98 22.41
CA LEU A 130 1.99 3.66 21.50
C LEU A 130 3.23 4.50 21.82
N THR A 131 4.41 3.90 21.65
CA THR A 131 5.67 4.66 21.56
C THR A 131 5.82 5.28 20.16
N ALA A 132 6.85 6.12 19.96
CA ALA A 132 7.18 6.63 18.63
C ALA A 132 7.44 5.51 17.61
N ASP A 133 8.06 4.41 18.04
CA ASP A 133 8.32 3.22 17.24
C ASP A 133 7.04 2.45 16.92
N GLY A 134 6.17 2.30 17.92
CA GLY A 134 4.84 1.70 17.74
C GLY A 134 4.01 2.49 16.73
N GLU A 135 4.00 3.83 16.81
CA GLU A 135 3.34 4.69 15.83
C GLU A 135 3.94 4.54 14.43
N PHE A 136 5.27 4.46 14.34
CA PHE A 136 5.97 4.27 13.07
C PHE A 136 5.53 2.97 12.40
N VAL A 137 5.49 1.86 13.14
CA VAL A 137 5.04 0.56 12.62
C VAL A 137 3.54 0.59 12.29
N LEU A 138 2.70 1.18 13.14
CA LEU A 138 1.26 1.25 12.90
C LEU A 138 0.91 2.02 11.62
N LYS A 139 1.66 3.09 11.30
CA LYS A 139 1.49 3.86 10.05
C LYS A 139 1.68 3.01 8.79
N ASN A 140 2.39 1.87 8.85
CA ASN A 140 2.49 0.94 7.72
C ASN A 140 1.14 0.37 7.29
N LEU A 141 0.10 0.42 8.14
CA LEU A 141 -1.26 0.02 7.79
C LEU A 141 -1.81 0.85 6.63
N VAL A 142 -1.47 2.15 6.59
CA VAL A 142 -1.87 3.03 5.48
C VAL A 142 -1.24 2.56 4.17
N LEU A 143 0.05 2.21 4.18
CA LEU A 143 0.75 1.69 3.01
C LEU A 143 0.21 0.31 2.60
N LEU A 144 -0.12 -0.55 3.56
CA LEU A 144 -0.69 -1.86 3.30
C LEU A 144 -2.05 -1.72 2.61
N CYS A 145 -2.94 -0.87 3.12
CA CYS A 145 -4.23 -0.58 2.49
C CYS A 145 -4.06 0.00 1.07
N ALA A 146 -3.09 0.89 0.87
CA ALA A 146 -2.77 1.44 -0.44
C ALA A 146 -2.29 0.36 -1.43
N VAL A 147 -1.45 -0.57 -0.98
CA VAL A 147 -0.99 -1.71 -1.79
C VAL A 147 -2.15 -2.65 -2.13
N LEU A 148 -3.03 -2.96 -1.18
CA LEU A 148 -4.23 -3.78 -1.41
C LEU A 148 -5.18 -3.11 -2.42
N MET A 149 -5.38 -1.79 -2.31
CA MET A 149 -6.15 -1.00 -3.27
C MET A 149 -5.54 -1.09 -4.68
N LEU A 150 -4.22 -0.91 -4.81
CA LEU A 150 -3.52 -1.04 -6.09
C LEU A 150 -3.56 -2.45 -6.68
N LEU A 151 -3.60 -3.47 -5.83
CA LEU A 151 -3.72 -4.88 -6.24
C LEU A 151 -5.12 -5.18 -6.78
N GLY A 152 -6.16 -4.70 -6.09
CA GLY A 152 -7.55 -4.80 -6.52
C GLY A 152 -7.89 -3.91 -7.72
N HIS A 153 -7.14 -2.83 -7.94
CA HIS A 153 -7.34 -1.91 -9.06
C HIS A 153 -6.95 -2.55 -10.40
N ARG A 154 -7.97 -3.03 -11.12
CA ARG A 154 -7.83 -3.45 -12.52
C ARG A 154 -7.55 -2.21 -13.36
N ARG A 155 -6.45 -2.25 -14.14
CA ARG A 155 -6.33 -1.30 -15.25
C ARG A 155 -7.42 -1.68 -16.26
N PRO A 156 -8.10 -0.71 -16.91
CA PRO A 156 -8.78 -1.00 -18.16
C PRO A 156 -7.72 -1.59 -19.08
N ASP A 157 -7.91 -2.85 -19.49
CA ASP A 157 -6.91 -3.57 -20.25
C ASP A 157 -6.63 -2.81 -21.56
N GLY A 158 -5.39 -2.36 -21.68
CA GLY A 158 -4.81 -1.83 -22.91
C GLY A 158 -3.83 -2.87 -23.46
N ARG A 159 -4.32 -4.10 -23.68
CA ARG A 159 -3.83 -5.16 -24.56
C ARG A 159 -4.48 -6.49 -24.19
#